data_AF-A0A7G2JZS1-F1
#
_entry.id   AF-A0A7G2JZS1-F1
#
_cell.length_a   1.000
_cell.length_b   1.000
_cell.length_c   1.000
_cell.angle_alpha   90.00
_cell.angle_beta   90.00
_cell.angle_gamma   90.00
#
_symmetry.space_group_name_H-M   'P 1'
#
loop_
_entity.id
_entity.type
_entity.pdbx_description
1 polymer ?
#
loop_
_entity_poly.entity_id
_entity_poly.type
_entity_poly.pdbx_seq_one_letter_code
_entity_poly.pdbx_strand_id
1 'polypeptide(L)'
;MNPNPPYLSTISFQGNHFDFMLSNPPYGKNWSKDQAYIKDGNEVIDSRFKVTLPDYWGNEETLDATPRSSDGQLLFLMEMVNKMKSPKNNKIGSRVASVHNGSSLFTGDAGSGESNIRRHIIENDLLEAIVQLPNNLFYNTGITTYIWLLSNNKPEARKGKVQLIDAGLLFRK
;
A
#
# COMPACT_ATOMS: atom_id res chain seq x y z
N MET A 1 30.31 -3.10 -5.14
CA MET A 1 28.88 -2.74 -5.23
C MET A 1 28.14 -3.91 -5.82
N ASN A 2 27.02 -4.33 -5.22
CA ASN A 2 26.19 -5.40 -5.76
C ASN A 2 25.53 -4.89 -7.06
N PRO A 3 25.75 -5.54 -8.22
CA PRO A 3 25.36 -4.97 -9.52
C PRO A 3 23.84 -4.92 -9.74
N ASN A 4 23.06 -5.59 -8.90
CA ASN A 4 21.60 -5.55 -8.94
C ASN A 4 21.07 -4.86 -7.68
N PRO A 5 20.33 -3.74 -7.82
CA PRO A 5 19.64 -3.15 -6.68
C PRO A 5 18.66 -4.18 -6.08
N PRO A 6 18.45 -4.15 -4.77
CA PRO A 6 17.49 -5.03 -4.12
C PRO A 6 16.06 -4.74 -4.61
N TYR A 7 15.17 -5.70 -4.33
CA TYR A 7 13.89 -5.82 -5.04
C TYR A 7 12.95 -4.61 -4.86
N LEU A 8 12.89 -4.02 -3.67
CA LEU A 8 11.95 -2.93 -3.36
C LEU A 8 12.44 -1.57 -3.87
N SER A 9 13.76 -1.41 -4.01
CA SER A 9 14.34 -0.20 -4.60
C SER A 9 14.31 -0.19 -6.13
N THR A 10 13.99 -1.33 -6.76
CA THR A 10 13.90 -1.43 -8.22
C THR A 10 12.51 -1.02 -8.70
N ILE A 11 12.43 0.00 -9.57
CA ILE A 11 11.17 0.38 -10.23
C ILE A 11 10.98 -0.51 -11.46
N SER A 12 10.25 -1.61 -11.29
CA SER A 12 9.85 -2.43 -12.43
C SER A 12 8.89 -1.67 -13.35
N PHE A 13 8.99 -1.90 -14.66
CA PHE A 13 8.11 -1.28 -15.67
C PHE A 13 8.04 0.25 -15.56
N GLN A 14 9.17 0.94 -15.40
CA GLN A 14 9.21 2.40 -15.31
C GLN A 14 8.41 3.07 -16.45
N GLY A 15 7.62 4.10 -16.11
CA GLY A 15 6.73 4.80 -17.05
C GLY A 15 5.40 4.09 -17.36
N ASN A 16 5.26 2.80 -17.08
CA ASN A 16 4.01 2.07 -17.31
C ASN A 16 3.03 2.26 -16.16
N HIS A 17 1.74 2.27 -16.50
CA HIS A 17 0.61 2.35 -15.56
C HIS A 17 -0.44 1.32 -15.96
N PHE A 18 -1.13 0.74 -14.98
CA PHE A 18 -1.96 -0.44 -15.20
C PHE A 18 -3.41 -0.21 -14.77
N ASP A 19 -4.36 -0.77 -15.53
CA ASP A 19 -5.79 -0.69 -15.20
C ASP A 19 -6.14 -1.61 -14.02
N PHE A 20 -5.51 -2.78 -13.94
CA PHE A 20 -5.72 -3.77 -12.88
C PHE A 20 -4.38 -4.28 -12.35
N MET A 21 -4.23 -4.32 -11.04
CA MET A 21 -3.03 -4.86 -10.39
C MET A 21 -3.45 -5.76 -9.23
N LEU A 22 -2.86 -6.95 -9.18
CA LEU A 22 -3.08 -7.92 -8.10
C LEU A 22 -1.74 -8.34 -7.51
N SER A 23 -1.67 -8.44 -6.19
CA SER A 23 -0.44 -8.86 -5.53
C SER A 23 -0.70 -9.62 -4.23
N ASN A 24 0.26 -10.46 -3.87
CA ASN A 24 0.37 -11.08 -2.56
C ASN A 24 1.82 -10.89 -2.08
N PRO A 25 2.17 -9.69 -1.57
CA PRO A 25 3.53 -9.40 -1.14
C PRO A 25 3.99 -10.32 0.00
N PRO A 26 5.31 -10.57 0.12
CA PRO A 26 5.85 -11.32 1.25
C PRO A 26 5.58 -10.61 2.58
N TYR A 27 4.96 -11.32 3.53
CA TYR A 27 4.61 -10.75 4.83
C TYR A 27 5.83 -10.57 5.73
N GLY A 28 5.92 -9.43 6.43
CA GLY A 28 7.05 -9.12 7.33
C GLY A 28 8.41 -9.09 6.63
N LYS A 29 8.44 -8.74 5.34
CA LYS A 29 9.69 -8.70 4.57
C LYS A 29 10.62 -7.63 5.13
N ASN A 30 11.75 -8.04 5.69
CA ASN A 30 12.82 -7.11 6.01
C ASN A 30 13.37 -6.46 4.72
N TRP A 31 13.47 -5.14 4.73
CA TRP A 31 13.95 -4.30 3.62
C TRP A 31 15.14 -3.41 4.03
N SER A 32 15.86 -3.76 5.11
CA SER A 32 17.05 -3.01 5.57
C SER A 32 18.13 -2.88 4.49
N LYS A 33 18.22 -3.85 3.56
CA LYS A 33 19.14 -3.80 2.42
C LYS A 33 18.72 -2.78 1.35
N ASP A 34 17.42 -2.51 1.23
CA ASP A 34 16.84 -1.56 0.28
C ASP A 34 16.89 -0.12 0.81
N GLN A 35 17.05 0.07 2.13
CA GLN A 35 17.03 1.40 2.76
C GLN A 35 18.01 2.38 2.13
N ALA A 36 19.25 1.97 1.83
CA ALA A 36 20.26 2.85 1.23
C ALA A 36 19.93 3.34 -0.19
N TYR A 37 18.93 2.76 -0.83
CA TYR A 37 18.46 3.16 -2.16
C TYR A 37 17.13 3.95 -2.10
N ILE A 38 16.45 3.90 -0.95
CA ILE A 38 15.16 4.57 -0.71
C ILE A 38 15.35 5.82 0.15
N LYS A 39 16.36 5.83 1.02
CA LYS A 39 16.70 6.91 1.96
C LYS A 39 18.17 7.27 1.86
N ASP A 40 18.46 8.56 2.01
CA ASP A 40 19.77 9.10 2.34
C ASP A 40 19.71 9.68 3.76
N GLY A 41 20.30 8.97 4.72
CA GLY A 41 20.11 9.24 6.14
C GLY A 41 18.62 9.14 6.55
N ASN A 42 18.06 10.26 7.03
CA ASN A 42 16.65 10.36 7.39
C ASN A 42 15.76 10.86 6.25
N GLU A 43 16.35 11.31 5.15
CA GLU A 43 15.61 11.84 4.01
C GLU A 43 15.21 10.69 3.09
N VAL A 44 13.92 10.58 2.75
CA VAL A 44 13.48 9.69 1.68
C VAL A 44 13.94 10.30 0.35
N ILE A 45 14.58 9.54 -0.52
CA ILE A 45 15.02 10.01 -1.85
C ILE A 45 14.15 9.43 -2.99
N ASP A 46 13.46 8.33 -2.72
CA ASP A 46 12.53 7.71 -3.66
C ASP A 46 11.14 8.36 -3.55
N SER A 47 10.68 8.99 -4.64
CA SER A 47 9.41 9.71 -4.68
C SER A 47 8.19 8.83 -4.43
N ARG A 48 8.29 7.51 -4.66
CA ARG A 48 7.20 6.55 -4.39
C ARG A 48 6.83 6.49 -2.92
N PHE A 49 7.77 6.83 -2.04
CA PHE A 49 7.61 6.74 -0.60
C PHE A 49 7.64 8.12 0.07
N LYS A 50 7.32 9.17 -0.69
CA LYS A 50 6.96 10.50 -0.21
C LYS A 50 5.47 10.71 -0.44
N VAL A 51 4.76 11.21 0.58
CA VAL A 51 3.34 11.55 0.44
C VAL A 51 3.10 12.99 0.85
N THR A 52 2.27 13.69 0.10
CA THR A 52 1.81 15.03 0.45
C THR A 52 0.48 14.92 1.18
N LEU A 53 0.42 15.47 2.38
CA LEU A 53 -0.73 15.42 3.27
C LEU A 53 -0.92 16.78 3.94
N PRO A 54 -2.17 17.26 4.16
CA PRO A 54 -2.40 18.49 4.88
C PRO A 54 -2.04 18.34 6.37
N ASP A 55 -1.51 19.38 6.99
CA ASP A 55 -1.38 19.47 8.45
C ASP A 55 -2.74 19.81 9.10
N TYR A 56 -2.76 20.00 10.42
CA TYR A 56 -3.96 20.39 11.16
C TYR A 56 -4.57 21.72 10.68
N TRP A 57 -3.74 22.62 10.14
CA TRP A 57 -4.13 23.94 9.65
C TRP A 57 -4.46 23.95 8.16
N GLY A 58 -4.33 22.81 7.47
CA GLY A 58 -4.56 22.66 6.04
C GLY A 58 -3.36 22.99 5.15
N ASN A 59 -2.17 23.24 5.70
CA ASN A 59 -0.96 23.43 4.91
C ASN A 59 -0.45 22.08 4.40
N GLU A 60 -0.08 22.00 3.13
CA GLU A 60 0.50 20.76 2.59
C GLU A 60 1.91 20.51 3.12
N GLU A 61 2.13 19.31 3.64
CA GLU A 61 3.43 18.83 4.11
C GLU A 61 3.82 17.55 3.35
N THR A 62 5.09 17.44 2.97
CA THR A 62 5.63 16.19 2.41
C THR A 62 6.19 15.33 3.55
N LEU A 63 5.60 14.16 3.73
CA LEU A 63 5.90 13.24 4.81
C LEU A 63 6.59 11.96 4.32
N ASP A 64 7.37 11.36 5.21
CA ASP A 64 7.94 10.02 5.04
C ASP A 64 6.81 8.97 5.01
N ALA A 65 6.77 8.17 3.95
CA ALA A 65 5.84 7.05 3.76
C ALA A 65 6.60 5.72 3.61
N THR A 66 7.63 5.52 4.43
CA THR A 66 8.33 4.24 4.56
C THR A 66 8.03 3.58 5.91
N PRO A 67 7.65 2.28 5.94
CA PRO A 67 7.37 1.57 7.18
C PRO A 67 8.67 1.25 7.94
N ARG A 68 8.60 0.63 9.11
CA ARG A 68 9.80 0.08 9.75
C ARG A 68 10.55 -0.91 8.83
N SER A 69 11.87 -0.96 8.95
CA SER A 69 12.74 -1.79 8.09
C SER A 69 12.48 -3.30 8.19
N SER A 70 11.85 -3.75 9.28
CA SER A 70 11.46 -5.14 9.49
C SER A 70 10.16 -5.56 8.78
N ASP A 71 9.40 -4.63 8.19
CA ASP A 71 8.13 -4.93 7.53
C ASP A 71 7.89 -4.04 6.29
N GLY A 72 8.30 -4.52 5.12
CA GLY A 72 8.21 -3.79 3.85
C GLY A 72 6.89 -3.96 3.10
N GLN A 73 5.86 -4.60 3.67
CA GLN A 73 4.62 -4.93 2.94
C GLN A 73 3.94 -3.70 2.34
N LEU A 74 3.89 -2.58 3.06
CA LEU A 74 3.27 -1.35 2.58
C LEU A 74 4.05 -0.67 1.45
N LEU A 75 5.35 -0.96 1.29
CA LEU A 75 6.13 -0.45 0.15
C LEU A 75 5.65 -1.05 -1.18
N PHE A 76 5.24 -2.34 -1.18
CA PHE A 76 4.62 -2.95 -2.36
C PHE A 76 3.28 -2.28 -2.70
N LEU A 77 2.48 -1.94 -1.68
CA LEU A 77 1.21 -1.25 -1.90
C LEU A 77 1.42 0.15 -2.48
N MET A 78 2.41 0.90 -1.96
CA MET A 78 2.78 2.22 -2.48
C MET A 78 3.31 2.16 -3.92
N GLU A 79 4.09 1.13 -4.28
CA GLU A 79 4.47 0.89 -5.68
C GLU A 79 3.22 0.74 -6.58
N MET A 80 2.22 -0.04 -6.14
CA MET A 80 0.97 -0.20 -6.90
C MET A 80 0.17 1.10 -7.00
N VAL A 81 0.14 1.91 -5.93
CA VAL A 81 -0.49 3.25 -5.95
C VAL A 81 0.21 4.15 -6.97
N ASN A 82 1.55 4.18 -6.97
CA ASN A 82 2.35 4.95 -7.93
C ASN A 82 2.13 4.52 -9.39
N LYS A 83 1.71 3.27 -9.63
CA LYS A 83 1.42 2.72 -10.97
C LYS A 83 -0.04 2.86 -11.41
N MET A 84 -0.88 3.53 -10.62
CA MET A 84 -2.27 3.74 -10.99
C MET A 84 -2.40 4.68 -12.19
N LYS A 85 -3.15 4.26 -13.21
CA LYS A 85 -3.49 5.06 -14.37
C LYS A 85 -4.53 6.11 -13.99
N SER A 86 -4.30 7.36 -14.40
CA SER A 86 -5.27 8.43 -14.17
C SER A 86 -6.62 8.11 -14.83
N PRO A 87 -7.76 8.34 -14.16
CA PRO A 87 -9.09 8.16 -14.75
C PRO A 87 -9.30 9.05 -15.99
N LYS A 88 -8.56 10.15 -16.12
CA LYS A 88 -8.56 11.01 -17.31
C LYS A 88 -8.04 10.29 -18.56
N ASN A 89 -7.18 9.29 -18.39
CA ASN A 89 -6.52 8.60 -19.50
C ASN A 89 -7.30 7.40 -20.03
N ASN A 90 -8.13 6.74 -19.20
CA ASN A 90 -8.83 5.49 -19.56
C ASN A 90 -10.31 5.44 -19.12
N LYS A 91 -10.85 6.53 -18.53
CA LYS A 91 -12.21 6.67 -17.99
C LYS A 91 -12.56 5.78 -16.78
N ILE A 92 -11.86 4.66 -16.57
CA ILE A 92 -12.13 3.71 -15.49
C ILE A 92 -11.20 3.87 -14.29
N GLY A 93 -10.03 4.50 -14.46
CA GLY A 93 -8.98 4.55 -13.45
C GLY A 93 -8.26 3.20 -13.29
N SER A 94 -7.71 2.96 -12.11
CA SER A 94 -7.11 1.69 -11.72
C SER A 94 -7.90 0.98 -10.63
N ARG A 95 -7.73 -0.33 -10.57
CA ARG A 95 -8.18 -1.19 -9.47
C ARG A 95 -7.00 -2.01 -8.96
N VAL A 96 -6.80 -2.00 -7.64
CA VAL A 96 -5.73 -2.74 -6.97
C VAL A 96 -6.34 -3.70 -5.97
N ALA A 97 -5.92 -4.96 -6.00
CA ALA A 97 -6.19 -5.93 -4.94
C ALA A 97 -4.86 -6.47 -4.40
N SER A 98 -4.49 -6.08 -3.18
CA SER A 98 -3.24 -6.50 -2.53
C SER A 98 -3.57 -7.28 -1.26
N VAL A 99 -3.01 -8.47 -1.10
CA VAL A 99 -3.23 -9.32 0.08
C VAL A 99 -2.16 -9.03 1.13
N HIS A 100 -2.58 -8.75 2.36
CA HIS A 100 -1.68 -8.43 3.47
C HIS A 100 -2.05 -9.22 4.73
N ASN A 101 -1.11 -9.36 5.66
CA ASN A 101 -1.44 -9.75 7.03
C ASN A 101 -1.93 -8.53 7.86
N GLY A 102 -2.27 -8.77 9.12
CA GLY A 102 -2.79 -7.75 10.02
C GLY A 102 -1.88 -6.55 10.25
N SER A 103 -0.54 -6.67 10.12
CA SER A 103 0.37 -5.55 10.45
C SER A 103 0.10 -4.32 9.58
N SER A 104 -0.23 -4.52 8.30
CA SER A 104 -0.58 -3.43 7.38
C SER A 104 -1.70 -2.51 7.89
N LEU A 105 -2.63 -3.05 8.69
CA LEU A 105 -3.80 -2.32 9.18
C LEU A 105 -3.51 -1.43 10.39
N PHE A 106 -2.65 -1.87 11.31
CA PHE A 106 -2.56 -1.26 12.64
C PHE A 106 -1.15 -0.92 13.13
N THR A 107 -0.08 -1.37 12.47
CA THR A 107 1.27 -1.06 12.97
C THR A 107 1.72 0.34 12.61
N GLY A 108 2.59 0.91 13.45
CA GLY A 108 3.15 2.26 13.30
C GLY A 108 2.38 3.29 14.12
N ASP A 109 3.13 4.10 14.86
CA ASP A 109 2.61 5.16 15.71
C ASP A 109 2.09 6.35 14.87
N ALA A 110 1.38 7.28 15.51
CA ALA A 110 0.94 8.49 14.84
C ALA A 110 2.13 9.25 14.24
N GLY A 111 2.01 9.65 12.96
CA GLY A 111 3.08 10.33 12.22
C GLY A 111 4.17 9.42 11.66
N SER A 112 4.19 8.13 12.00
CA SER A 112 5.09 7.15 11.36
C SER A 112 4.75 6.92 9.89
N GLY A 113 5.69 6.37 9.13
CA GLY A 113 5.47 6.11 7.71
C GLY A 113 4.32 5.13 7.44
N GLU A 114 4.12 4.09 8.26
CA GLU A 114 2.92 3.24 8.13
C GLU A 114 1.62 4.04 8.29
N SER A 115 1.58 4.95 9.27
CA SER A 115 0.43 5.83 9.51
C SER A 115 0.22 6.78 8.33
N ASN A 116 1.29 7.39 7.81
CA ASN A 116 1.22 8.32 6.68
C ASN A 116 0.79 7.63 5.39
N ILE A 117 1.22 6.39 5.13
CA ILE A 117 0.75 5.58 4.00
C ILE A 117 -0.75 5.36 4.09
N ARG A 118 -1.25 4.89 5.24
CA ARG A 118 -2.70 4.66 5.44
C ARG A 118 -3.49 5.95 5.28
N ARG A 119 -3.00 7.03 5.87
CA ARG A 119 -3.59 8.37 5.78
C ARG A 119 -3.65 8.84 4.33
N HIS A 120 -2.56 8.75 3.58
CA HIS A 120 -2.51 9.09 2.16
C HIS A 120 -3.55 8.30 1.35
N ILE A 121 -3.62 6.99 1.54
CA ILE A 121 -4.58 6.13 0.83
C ILE A 121 -6.04 6.48 1.17
N ILE A 122 -6.35 6.78 2.44
CA ILE A 122 -7.72 7.07 2.89
C ILE A 122 -8.14 8.50 2.51
N GLU A 123 -7.29 9.50 2.77
CA GLU A 123 -7.61 10.91 2.53
C GLU A 123 -7.67 11.26 1.05
N ASN A 124 -6.95 10.53 0.18
CA ASN A 124 -7.10 10.62 -1.27
C ASN A 124 -8.26 9.78 -1.83
N ASP A 125 -9.13 9.25 -0.95
CA ASP A 125 -10.29 8.41 -1.29
C ASP A 125 -9.93 7.21 -2.19
N LEU A 126 -8.74 6.64 -2.00
CA LEU A 126 -8.27 5.51 -2.80
C LEU A 126 -8.76 4.16 -2.25
N LEU A 127 -8.97 4.06 -0.94
CA LEU A 127 -9.38 2.80 -0.28
C LEU A 127 -10.85 2.48 -0.55
N GLU A 128 -11.13 1.46 -1.37
CA GLU A 128 -12.49 1.02 -1.68
C GLU A 128 -13.05 0.08 -0.60
N ALA A 129 -12.25 -0.90 -0.19
CA ALA A 129 -12.65 -1.89 0.80
C ALA A 129 -11.46 -2.55 1.49
N ILE A 130 -11.70 -3.02 2.72
CA ILE A 130 -10.89 -4.03 3.40
C ILE A 130 -11.73 -5.29 3.55
N VAL A 131 -11.22 -6.42 3.05
CA VAL A 131 -11.89 -7.72 3.14
C VAL A 131 -11.06 -8.64 4.02
N GLN A 132 -11.58 -9.02 5.19
CA GLN A 132 -10.98 -10.07 6.02
C GLN A 132 -11.27 -11.43 5.40
N LEU A 133 -10.22 -12.22 5.15
CA LEU A 133 -10.34 -13.57 4.59
C LEU A 133 -10.44 -14.64 5.70
N PRO A 134 -10.95 -15.85 5.38
CA PRO A 134 -10.90 -16.99 6.28
C PRO A 134 -9.48 -17.28 6.79
N ASN A 135 -9.38 -17.72 8.04
CA ASN A 135 -8.13 -18.23 8.58
C ASN A 135 -7.71 -19.51 7.83
N ASN A 136 -6.41 -19.82 7.85
CA ASN A 136 -5.82 -20.99 7.20
C ASN A 136 -6.02 -21.07 5.68
N LEU A 137 -6.34 -19.95 5.01
CA LEU A 137 -6.37 -19.87 3.55
C LEU A 137 -4.97 -20.07 2.94
N PHE A 138 -3.93 -19.64 3.65
CA PHE A 138 -2.54 -19.87 3.30
C PHE A 138 -2.00 -21.11 4.02
N TYR A 139 -1.36 -22.00 3.26
CA TYR A 139 -0.73 -23.19 3.82
C TYR A 139 0.27 -22.83 4.91
N ASN A 140 0.33 -23.66 5.96
CA ASN A 140 1.34 -23.58 7.02
C ASN A 140 1.30 -22.32 7.91
N THR A 141 0.19 -21.57 7.95
CA THR A 141 0.03 -20.46 8.88
C THR A 141 -1.43 -20.21 9.29
N GLY A 142 -1.64 -19.91 10.57
CA GLY A 142 -2.95 -19.56 11.15
C GLY A 142 -3.27 -18.07 11.13
N ILE A 143 -2.49 -17.26 10.41
CA ILE A 143 -2.71 -15.82 10.34
C ILE A 143 -4.01 -15.48 9.62
N THR A 144 -4.68 -14.43 10.11
CA THR A 144 -5.73 -13.74 9.37
C THR A 144 -5.09 -12.84 8.32
N THR A 145 -5.66 -12.84 7.12
CA THR A 145 -5.20 -12.01 5.99
C THR A 145 -6.33 -11.13 5.49
N TYR A 146 -5.96 -10.05 4.83
CA TYR A 146 -6.86 -8.99 4.41
C TYR A 146 -6.55 -8.61 2.97
N ILE A 147 -7.59 -8.39 2.16
CA ILE A 147 -7.46 -7.75 0.85
C ILE A 147 -7.64 -6.25 1.04
N TRP A 148 -6.59 -5.51 0.71
CA TRP A 148 -6.68 -4.07 0.44
C TRP A 148 -7.18 -3.89 -0.99
N LEU A 149 -8.41 -3.40 -1.13
CA LEU A 149 -8.99 -3.05 -2.42
C LEU A 149 -8.91 -1.55 -2.62
N LEU A 150 -8.17 -1.09 -3.64
CA LEU A 150 -8.06 0.32 -3.98
C LEU A 150 -8.68 0.64 -5.34
N SER A 151 -9.16 1.88 -5.46
CA SER A 151 -9.74 2.46 -6.66
C SER A 151 -9.50 3.97 -6.67
N ASN A 152 -8.85 4.50 -7.70
CA ASN A 152 -8.73 5.95 -7.91
C ASN A 152 -9.90 6.55 -8.72
N ASN A 153 -10.96 5.77 -8.94
CA ASN A 153 -12.17 6.21 -9.66
C ASN A 153 -13.38 5.48 -9.10
N LYS A 154 -13.77 5.88 -7.88
CA LYS A 154 -14.92 5.32 -7.19
C LYS A 154 -16.23 5.77 -7.85
N PRO A 155 -17.25 4.91 -7.92
CA PRO A 155 -18.60 5.34 -8.27
C PRO A 155 -19.11 6.39 -7.29
N GLU A 156 -19.96 7.31 -7.77
CA GLU A 156 -20.44 8.45 -6.98
C GLU A 156 -21.04 8.04 -5.62
N ALA A 157 -21.84 6.97 -5.59
CA ALA A 157 -22.47 6.47 -4.37
C ALA A 157 -21.47 5.97 -3.29
N ARG A 158 -20.20 5.73 -3.67
CA ARG A 158 -19.13 5.18 -2.81
C ARG A 158 -17.97 6.16 -2.56
N LYS A 159 -18.01 7.37 -3.11
CA LYS A 159 -17.01 8.40 -2.78
C LYS A 159 -17.05 8.75 -1.29
N GLY A 160 -15.87 8.91 -0.69
CA GLY A 160 -15.71 9.18 0.75
C GLY A 160 -16.14 8.03 1.65
N LYS A 161 -16.36 6.82 1.10
CA LYS A 161 -16.76 5.64 1.86
C LYS A 161 -15.73 4.53 1.70
N VAL A 162 -15.59 3.74 2.76
CA VAL A 162 -14.79 2.51 2.82
C VAL A 162 -15.71 1.38 3.26
N GLN A 163 -15.64 0.24 2.57
CA GLN A 163 -16.36 -0.97 2.98
C GLN A 163 -15.46 -1.85 3.84
N LEU A 164 -15.96 -2.30 4.98
CA LEU A 164 -15.32 -3.31 5.82
C LEU A 164 -16.13 -4.60 5.70
N ILE A 165 -15.52 -5.64 5.14
CA ILE A 165 -16.19 -6.92 4.85
C ILE A 165 -15.51 -8.01 5.67
N ASP A 166 -16.28 -8.67 6.53
CA ASP A 166 -15.84 -9.87 7.25
C ASP A 166 -16.26 -11.13 6.48
N ALA A 167 -15.30 -11.76 5.81
CA ALA A 167 -15.46 -13.06 5.16
C ALA A 167 -14.77 -14.18 5.96
N GLY A 168 -14.43 -13.97 7.24
CA GLY A 168 -13.67 -14.92 8.06
C GLY A 168 -14.33 -16.28 8.23
N LEU A 169 -15.67 -16.35 8.15
CA LEU A 169 -16.45 -17.59 8.26
C LEU A 169 -16.85 -18.20 6.90
N LEU A 170 -16.45 -17.58 5.78
CA LEU A 170 -16.83 -18.03 4.44
C LEU A 170 -15.88 -19.13 3.92
N PHE A 171 -15.90 -20.30 4.55
CA PHE A 171 -15.14 -21.48 4.11
C PHE A 171 -15.97 -22.75 4.23
N ARG A 172 -15.61 -23.77 3.44
CA ARG A 172 -16.15 -25.13 3.56
C ARG A 172 -14.99 -26.09 3.84
N LYS A 173 -15.15 -26.93 4.86
CA LYS A 173 -14.23 -28.03 5.16
C LYS A 173 -14.40 -29.17 4.15
#